data_AF-A0A382PKP2-F1
#
_entry.id   AF-A0A382PKP2-F1
#
_cell.length_a   1.000
_cell.length_b   1.000
_cell.length_c   1.000
_cell.angle_alpha   90.00
_cell.angle_beta   90.00
_cell.angle_gamma   90.00
#
_symmetry.space_group_name_H-M   'P 1'
#
loop_
_entity.id
_entity.type
_entity.pdbx_description
1 polymer ?
#
loop_
_entity_poly.entity_id
_entity_poly.type
_entity_poly.pdbx_seq_one_letter_code
_entity_poly.pdbx_strand_id
1 'polypeptide(L)'
;DSEIQPIFTNNCTAACHNSSSINGGLNLSASTSYSELVNVASQGYSGFQRVKPGDPMNSVLHQKIVGNTSFGDRMPQGGSALAQADEEKIKNWIQNGAVKDWSGGGAVSSYSFDFGPGPYIDVKAPIEGEQIWSIEAWVKFHQKPTTSGHDIFFLNNNANQNLLVYYFSPNSDKFRVELRPTPASGTTFLETSANEVFDTKFHHFYLEGNGSKIAIYIDGTNKAEADYTGSFPQSDKDMRIGYHLDASMDEIRFRKKSGFPGLPTARYNAEEGTWLLYQFDDQSTTQITDNSGQNNHGTITGTAAYEDDVYASGAGGGGGGKSNTIQIVVRLNQDIGNGDVH
;
A
#
# COMPACT_ATOMS: atom_id res chain seq x y z
N ASP A 1 12.18 6.66 -4.45
CA ASP A 1 13.14 7.18 -5.42
C ASP A 1 12.66 8.49 -5.98
N SER A 2 11.37 8.64 -6.29
CA SER A 2 10.82 9.90 -6.83
C SER A 2 11.26 11.16 -6.08
N GLU A 3 11.32 11.17 -4.73
CA GLU A 3 11.77 12.36 -3.98
C GLU A 3 13.21 12.34 -3.45
N ILE A 4 13.81 11.15 -3.26
CA ILE A 4 15.18 11.04 -2.74
C ILE A 4 16.21 11.18 -3.86
N GLN A 5 15.91 10.65 -5.04
CA GLN A 5 16.81 10.67 -6.18
C GLN A 5 17.19 12.10 -6.61
N PRO A 6 16.28 13.09 -6.66
CA PRO A 6 16.66 14.48 -6.96
C PRO A 6 17.69 15.05 -6.00
N ILE A 7 17.64 14.73 -4.70
CA ILE A 7 18.63 15.18 -3.71
C ILE A 7 20.01 14.64 -4.09
N PHE A 8 20.11 13.35 -4.42
CA PHE A 8 21.37 12.75 -4.84
C PHE A 8 21.88 13.35 -6.15
N THR A 9 21.00 13.53 -7.13
CA THR A 9 21.34 14.10 -8.43
C THR A 9 21.91 15.51 -8.30
N ASN A 10 21.32 16.33 -7.43
CA ASN A 10 21.72 17.73 -7.28
C ASN A 10 22.97 17.91 -6.43
N ASN A 11 23.22 17.02 -5.46
CA ASN A 11 24.23 17.25 -4.43
C ASN A 11 25.39 16.24 -4.41
N CYS A 12 25.22 15.05 -4.98
CA CYS A 12 26.15 13.93 -4.80
C CYS A 12 26.74 13.40 -6.12
N THR A 13 25.95 13.40 -7.19
CA THR A 13 26.35 12.74 -8.45
C THR A 13 27.20 13.63 -9.36
N ALA A 14 27.25 14.95 -9.15
CA ALA A 14 27.99 15.86 -10.02
C ALA A 14 29.50 15.53 -10.13
N ALA A 15 30.10 15.01 -9.06
CA ALA A 15 31.55 14.76 -9.00
C ALA A 15 31.96 13.36 -8.50
N CYS A 16 31.24 12.78 -7.54
CA CYS A 16 31.80 11.68 -6.72
C CYS A 16 30.99 10.38 -6.71
N HIS A 17 29.69 10.41 -6.99
CA HIS A 17 28.81 9.23 -6.88
C HIS A 17 28.00 9.02 -8.16
N ASN A 18 28.68 8.86 -9.29
CA ASN A 18 28.08 8.61 -10.60
C ASN A 18 28.74 7.41 -11.30
N SER A 19 28.21 7.02 -12.46
CA SER A 19 28.71 5.87 -13.23
C SER A 19 30.19 5.96 -13.64
N SER A 20 30.76 7.17 -13.71
CA SER A 20 32.15 7.42 -14.09
C SER A 20 33.08 7.71 -12.90
N SER A 21 32.51 7.96 -11.72
CA SER A 21 33.21 8.32 -10.49
C SER A 21 32.48 7.68 -9.32
N ILE A 22 32.97 6.54 -8.86
CA ILE A 22 32.31 5.65 -7.89
C ILE A 22 33.08 5.73 -6.56
N ASN A 23 33.17 6.93 -5.96
CA ASN A 23 33.88 7.10 -4.71
C ASN A 23 33.21 6.31 -3.58
N GLY A 24 34.01 5.63 -2.75
CA GLY A 24 33.48 4.73 -1.72
C GLY A 24 32.71 3.52 -2.29
N GLY A 25 32.90 3.19 -3.57
CA GLY A 25 32.24 2.06 -4.22
C GLY A 25 30.73 2.24 -4.41
N LEU A 26 30.22 3.49 -4.42
CA LEU A 26 28.80 3.81 -4.48
C LEU A 26 28.46 4.70 -5.69
N ASN A 27 27.50 4.24 -6.49
CA ASN A 27 26.87 4.96 -7.59
C ASN A 27 25.44 5.38 -7.21
N LEU A 28 25.21 6.69 -7.17
CA LEU A 28 23.90 7.28 -6.84
C LEU A 28 23.15 7.80 -8.07
N SER A 29 23.59 7.45 -9.29
CA SER A 29 22.83 7.75 -10.50
C SER A 29 21.45 7.10 -10.47
N ALA A 30 20.48 7.76 -11.10
CA ALA A 30 19.12 7.23 -11.27
C ALA A 30 19.18 5.83 -11.88
N SER A 31 18.26 4.94 -11.47
CA SER A 31 18.20 3.49 -11.75
C SER A 31 19.18 2.58 -10.99
N THR A 32 20.22 3.12 -10.34
CA THR A 32 21.22 2.32 -9.61
C THR A 32 21.25 2.60 -8.11
N SER A 33 20.97 3.84 -7.70
CA SER A 33 21.09 4.32 -6.32
C SER A 33 20.41 3.41 -5.28
N TYR A 34 19.17 3.00 -5.51
CA TYR A 34 18.40 2.23 -4.53
C TYR A 34 19.03 0.88 -4.22
N SER A 35 19.35 0.09 -5.27
CA SER A 35 19.92 -1.25 -5.11
C SER A 35 21.33 -1.23 -4.53
N GLU A 36 22.05 -0.11 -4.69
CA GLU A 36 23.37 0.08 -4.09
C GLU A 36 23.34 0.64 -2.66
N LEU A 37 22.21 1.16 -2.19
CA LEU A 37 22.06 1.74 -0.86
C LEU A 37 21.35 0.80 0.12
N VAL A 38 20.16 0.33 -0.25
CA VAL A 38 19.22 -0.26 0.71
C VAL A 38 19.60 -1.72 1.00
N ASN A 39 19.76 -2.05 2.28
CA ASN A 39 20.22 -3.35 2.76
C ASN A 39 21.64 -3.77 2.31
N VAL A 40 22.42 -2.84 1.74
CA VAL A 40 23.79 -3.12 1.29
C VAL A 40 24.78 -2.85 2.43
N ALA A 41 25.68 -3.79 2.71
CA ALA A 41 26.74 -3.61 3.69
C ALA A 41 27.65 -2.43 3.33
N SER A 42 28.03 -1.62 4.33
CA SER A 42 28.91 -0.49 4.09
C SER A 42 30.35 -0.91 3.85
N GLN A 43 31.02 -0.23 2.92
CA GLN A 43 32.45 -0.36 2.72
C GLN A 43 33.16 0.65 3.64
N GLY A 44 33.96 0.15 4.58
CA GLY A 44 34.73 0.98 5.52
C GLY A 44 34.09 1.21 6.89
N TYR A 45 32.83 0.80 7.10
CA TYR A 45 32.15 0.87 8.39
C TYR A 45 31.54 -0.49 8.74
N SER A 46 32.38 -1.38 9.29
CA SER A 46 31.98 -2.74 9.64
C SER A 46 30.84 -2.74 10.67
N GLY A 47 29.83 -3.59 10.46
CA GLY A 47 28.63 -3.66 11.30
C GLY A 47 27.51 -2.69 10.89
N PHE A 48 27.72 -1.82 9.90
CA PHE A 48 26.73 -0.87 9.41
C PHE A 48 26.33 -1.16 7.96
N GLN A 49 25.10 -0.79 7.60
CA GLN A 49 24.62 -0.79 6.21
C GLN A 49 24.70 0.62 5.63
N ARG A 50 24.81 0.73 4.31
CA ARG A 50 24.73 2.01 3.59
C ARG A 50 23.41 2.71 3.92
N VAL A 51 22.30 1.97 3.79
CA VAL A 51 20.99 2.30 4.37
C VAL A 51 20.42 1.03 5.02
N LYS A 52 20.12 1.13 6.33
CA LYS A 52 19.37 0.15 7.11
C LYS A 52 17.92 0.64 7.27
N PRO A 53 16.95 0.01 6.59
CA PRO A 53 15.52 0.33 6.77
C PRO A 53 15.11 0.39 8.24
N GLY A 54 14.36 1.44 8.60
CA GLY A 54 13.86 1.66 9.97
C GLY A 54 14.86 2.23 10.96
N ASP A 55 16.15 2.36 10.60
CA ASP A 55 17.21 2.66 11.55
C ASP A 55 18.24 3.66 10.97
N PRO A 56 17.95 4.98 11.04
CA PRO A 56 18.87 6.01 10.56
C PRO A 56 20.18 6.05 11.33
N MET A 57 20.18 5.66 12.61
CA MET A 57 21.39 5.69 13.44
C MET A 57 22.41 4.64 13.02
N ASN A 58 21.94 3.51 12.48
CA ASN A 58 22.79 2.48 11.89
C ASN A 58 22.88 2.55 10.35
N SER A 59 22.48 3.67 9.74
CA SER A 59 22.56 3.92 8.30
C SER A 59 23.69 4.89 7.96
N VAL A 60 24.72 4.44 7.25
CA VAL A 60 25.90 5.26 6.93
C VAL A 60 25.53 6.51 6.12
N LEU A 61 24.55 6.42 5.22
CA LEU A 61 24.06 7.59 4.47
C LEU A 61 23.63 8.73 5.41
N HIS A 62 22.81 8.43 6.42
CA HIS A 62 22.34 9.45 7.37
C HIS A 62 23.49 10.02 8.19
N GLN A 63 24.39 9.15 8.68
CA GLN A 63 25.54 9.59 9.48
C GLN A 63 26.49 10.51 8.71
N LYS A 64 26.69 10.23 7.41
CA LYS A 64 27.54 11.02 6.50
C LYS A 64 26.95 12.40 6.21
N ILE A 65 25.64 12.51 5.97
CA ILE A 65 25.03 13.80 5.62
C ILE A 65 24.93 14.74 6.82
N VAL A 66 24.66 14.22 8.03
CA VAL A 66 24.62 15.03 9.27
C VAL A 66 26.02 15.34 9.84
N GLY A 67 27.08 14.79 9.23
CA GLY A 67 28.46 15.07 9.61
C GLY A 67 28.91 14.44 10.92
N ASN A 68 28.43 13.22 11.24
CA ASN A 68 28.97 12.47 12.37
C ASN A 68 30.43 12.08 12.09
N THR A 69 31.35 12.67 12.86
CA THR A 69 32.80 12.48 12.68
C THR A 69 33.28 11.04 12.87
N SER A 70 32.50 10.19 13.56
CA SER A 70 32.76 8.74 13.66
C SER A 70 32.65 8.04 12.30
N PHE A 71 31.92 8.66 11.37
CA PHE A 71 31.76 8.22 10.00
C PHE A 71 32.59 9.09 9.03
N GLY A 72 33.68 9.70 9.50
CA GLY A 72 34.57 10.53 8.69
C GLY A 72 33.94 11.85 8.25
N ASP A 73 34.46 12.42 7.15
CA ASP A 73 34.03 13.74 6.67
C ASP A 73 32.56 13.75 6.21
N ARG A 74 31.91 14.91 6.43
CA ARG A 74 30.52 15.16 6.01
C ARG A 74 30.40 15.15 4.48
N MET A 75 29.31 14.57 3.98
CA MET A 75 28.91 14.67 2.58
C MET A 75 27.82 15.74 2.39
N PRO A 76 27.82 16.51 1.28
CA PRO A 76 28.78 16.48 0.16
C PRO A 76 30.19 16.98 0.55
N GLN A 77 31.22 16.25 0.13
CA GLN A 77 32.61 16.57 0.46
C GLN A 77 33.08 17.85 -0.24
N GLY A 78 33.66 18.79 0.52
CA GLY A 78 34.16 20.06 -0.02
C GLY A 78 33.07 21.05 -0.44
N GLY A 79 31.80 20.72 -0.22
CA GLY A 79 30.64 21.56 -0.52
C GLY A 79 29.89 22.02 0.73
N SER A 80 28.83 22.82 0.51
CA SER A 80 27.87 23.15 1.55
C SER A 80 27.18 21.89 2.09
N ALA A 81 26.73 21.94 3.34
CA ALA A 81 25.83 20.91 3.87
C ALA A 81 24.57 20.81 3.01
N LEU A 82 23.91 19.66 3.04
CA LEU A 82 22.57 19.57 2.48
C LEU A 82 21.65 20.55 3.22
N ALA A 83 20.57 20.97 2.55
CA ALA A 83 19.53 21.70 3.26
C ALA A 83 18.98 20.82 4.38
N GLN A 84 18.68 21.42 5.55
CA GLN A 84 18.13 20.67 6.68
C GLN A 84 16.87 19.87 6.29
N ALA A 85 16.03 20.44 5.42
CA ALA A 85 14.85 19.76 4.88
C ALA A 85 15.19 18.49 4.08
N ASP A 86 16.30 18.50 3.32
CA ASP A 86 16.75 17.32 2.57
C ASP A 86 17.35 16.26 3.50
N GLU A 87 18.09 16.66 4.54
CA GLU A 87 18.59 15.75 5.57
C GLU A 87 17.44 15.08 6.33
N GLU A 88 16.43 15.85 6.71
CA GLU A 88 15.23 15.35 7.37
C GLU A 88 14.41 14.46 6.43
N LYS A 89 14.31 14.80 5.14
CA LYS A 89 13.63 13.96 4.14
C LYS A 89 14.31 12.60 3.98
N ILE A 90 15.65 12.56 3.89
CA ILE A 90 16.41 11.30 3.85
C ILE A 90 16.28 10.54 5.17
N LYS A 91 16.34 11.22 6.32
CA LYS A 91 16.15 10.58 7.63
C LYS A 91 14.78 9.91 7.71
N ASN A 92 13.72 10.63 7.36
CA ASN A 92 12.34 10.14 7.40
C ASN A 92 12.15 8.97 6.42
N TRP A 93 12.71 9.06 5.21
CA TRP A 93 12.74 7.95 4.27
C TRP A 93 13.30 6.67 4.91
N ILE A 94 14.47 6.78 5.55
CA ILE A 94 15.10 5.64 6.22
C ILE A 94 14.24 5.14 7.39
N GLN A 95 13.73 6.05 8.24
CA GLN A 95 12.85 5.68 9.36
C GLN A 95 11.61 4.91 8.92
N ASN A 96 11.06 5.26 7.76
CA ASN A 96 9.86 4.63 7.19
C ASN A 96 10.19 3.43 6.28
N GLY A 97 11.34 2.80 6.48
CA GLY A 97 11.68 1.54 5.82
C GLY A 97 12.45 1.69 4.50
N ALA A 98 12.92 2.90 4.18
CA ALA A 98 13.74 3.18 3.00
C ALA A 98 13.11 2.66 1.69
N VAL A 99 11.82 2.96 1.48
CA VAL A 99 11.03 2.39 0.37
C VAL A 99 11.47 2.91 -1.00
N LYS A 100 11.42 2.04 -2.01
CA LYS A 100 11.89 2.37 -3.37
C LYS A 100 11.13 3.50 -4.01
N ASP A 101 9.89 3.76 -3.65
CA ASP A 101 9.10 4.85 -4.20
C ASP A 101 8.66 5.83 -3.11
N TRP A 102 9.65 6.24 -2.30
CA TRP A 102 9.40 7.22 -1.23
C TRP A 102 9.13 8.63 -1.74
N SER A 103 8.08 9.20 -1.14
CA SER A 103 7.52 10.51 -1.43
C SER A 103 7.44 11.43 -0.21
N GLY A 104 8.27 11.19 0.80
CA GLY A 104 8.60 12.24 1.78
C GLY A 104 7.50 12.67 2.73
N GLY A 105 6.48 11.88 3.03
CA GLY A 105 5.46 12.26 4.04
C GLY A 105 4.85 13.66 3.82
N GLY A 106 4.92 14.16 2.59
CA GLY A 106 4.53 15.48 2.16
C GLY A 106 4.17 15.38 0.69
N ALA A 107 2.87 15.28 0.43
CA ALA A 107 2.21 15.35 -0.87
C ALA A 107 3.08 14.93 -2.08
N VAL A 108 3.25 13.62 -2.28
CA VAL A 108 3.02 13.14 -3.65
C VAL A 108 1.57 13.41 -3.95
N SER A 109 1.33 13.84 -5.18
CA SER A 109 0.07 13.57 -5.85
C SER A 109 -0.11 12.05 -5.89
N SER A 110 -0.70 11.54 -4.82
CA SER A 110 -1.20 10.19 -4.74
C SER A 110 -2.54 10.21 -5.45
N TYR A 111 -2.86 9.13 -6.16
CA TYR A 111 -4.14 9.05 -6.84
C TYR A 111 -4.88 7.79 -6.45
N SER A 112 -6.20 7.87 -6.42
CA SER A 112 -7.06 6.70 -6.47
C SER A 112 -7.59 6.55 -7.90
N PHE A 113 -7.84 5.31 -8.31
CA PHE A 113 -8.47 5.05 -9.60
C PHE A 113 -9.99 5.13 -9.43
N ASP A 114 -10.61 6.02 -10.20
CA ASP A 114 -12.06 6.17 -10.25
C ASP A 114 -12.63 5.13 -11.21
N PHE A 115 -13.29 4.11 -10.66
CA PHE A 115 -13.96 3.08 -11.44
C PHE A 115 -15.34 3.49 -11.94
N GLY A 116 -15.91 4.57 -11.39
CA GLY A 116 -17.31 5.00 -11.53
C GLY A 116 -17.98 4.45 -12.78
N PRO A 117 -19.19 3.89 -12.78
CA PRO A 117 -19.57 2.56 -13.35
C PRO A 117 -19.00 2.05 -14.72
N GLY A 118 -17.89 2.56 -15.25
CA GLY A 118 -17.45 2.42 -16.62
C GLY A 118 -16.16 1.62 -16.76
N PRO A 119 -15.00 2.17 -16.37
CA PRO A 119 -13.73 1.49 -16.51
C PRO A 119 -13.57 0.31 -15.53
N TYR A 120 -12.76 -0.65 -15.91
CA TYR A 120 -12.30 -1.74 -15.05
C TYR A 120 -10.88 -2.16 -15.46
N ILE A 121 -10.22 -2.91 -14.58
CA ILE A 121 -8.87 -3.41 -14.83
C ILE A 121 -8.92 -4.92 -15.08
N ASP A 122 -8.39 -5.36 -16.21
CA ASP A 122 -8.13 -6.77 -16.49
C ASP A 122 -6.70 -7.12 -16.06
N VAL A 123 -6.54 -8.18 -15.27
CA VAL A 123 -5.24 -8.72 -14.88
C VAL A 123 -5.30 -10.23 -14.77
N LYS A 124 -4.24 -10.93 -15.20
CA LYS A 124 -4.13 -12.36 -14.91
C LYS A 124 -4.20 -12.57 -13.39
N ALA A 125 -5.07 -13.46 -12.93
CA ALA A 125 -5.27 -13.70 -11.50
C ALA A 125 -3.91 -13.95 -10.78
N PRO A 126 -3.45 -13.06 -9.88
CA PRO A 126 -2.04 -13.05 -9.46
C PRO A 126 -1.63 -14.20 -8.52
N ILE A 127 -2.61 -14.87 -7.91
CA ILE A 127 -2.44 -15.81 -6.79
C ILE A 127 -3.17 -17.14 -7.04
N GLU A 128 -3.36 -17.53 -8.30
CA GLU A 128 -3.97 -18.81 -8.68
C GLU A 128 -3.31 -20.02 -8.01
N GLY A 129 -4.13 -20.93 -7.47
CA GLY A 129 -3.65 -22.18 -6.88
C GLY A 129 -3.07 -22.06 -5.47
N GLU A 130 -3.00 -20.86 -4.90
CA GLU A 130 -2.50 -20.66 -3.54
C GLU A 130 -3.53 -21.08 -2.49
N GLN A 131 -3.13 -21.91 -1.52
CA GLN A 131 -4.00 -22.31 -0.40
C GLN A 131 -4.14 -21.21 0.65
N ILE A 132 -3.11 -20.37 0.76
CA ILE A 132 -2.98 -19.30 1.74
C ILE A 132 -2.80 -18.00 0.98
N TRP A 133 -3.77 -17.09 1.11
CA TRP A 133 -3.82 -15.88 0.33
C TRP A 133 -4.62 -14.76 0.99
N SER A 134 -4.38 -13.53 0.56
CA SER A 134 -5.21 -12.38 0.91
C SER A 134 -5.29 -11.37 -0.24
N ILE A 135 -6.40 -10.62 -0.25
CA ILE A 135 -6.69 -9.52 -1.15
C ILE A 135 -7.14 -8.35 -0.28
N GLU A 136 -6.63 -7.16 -0.54
CA GLU A 136 -7.08 -5.96 0.15
C GLU A 136 -7.05 -4.72 -0.73
N ALA A 137 -7.89 -3.75 -0.40
CA ALA A 137 -7.97 -2.47 -1.07
C ALA A 137 -8.58 -1.42 -0.14
N TRP A 138 -8.27 -0.16 -0.38
CA TRP A 138 -9.07 0.95 0.13
C TRP A 138 -10.14 1.28 -0.91
N VAL A 139 -11.39 1.38 -0.48
CA VAL A 139 -12.55 1.63 -1.36
C VAL A 139 -13.37 2.78 -0.81
N LYS A 140 -13.63 3.77 -1.66
CA LYS A 140 -14.55 4.89 -1.40
C LYS A 140 -15.70 4.83 -2.40
N PHE A 141 -16.87 4.41 -1.94
CA PHE A 141 -18.06 4.36 -2.79
C PHE A 141 -18.58 5.77 -3.08
N HIS A 142 -18.90 6.07 -4.35
CA HIS A 142 -19.55 7.34 -4.71
C HIS A 142 -21.01 7.35 -4.29
N GLN A 143 -21.64 6.17 -4.33
CA GLN A 143 -23.01 5.96 -3.88
C GLN A 143 -23.23 4.50 -3.53
N LYS A 144 -24.28 4.25 -2.74
CA LYS A 144 -24.76 2.90 -2.48
C LYS A 144 -25.38 2.31 -3.76
N PRO A 145 -24.93 1.13 -4.24
CA PRO A 145 -25.51 0.52 -5.43
C PRO A 145 -27.02 0.27 -5.27
N THR A 146 -27.78 0.61 -6.31
CA THR A 146 -29.24 0.35 -6.38
C THR A 146 -29.58 -0.77 -7.37
N THR A 147 -28.61 -1.20 -8.18
CA THR A 147 -28.70 -2.29 -9.15
C THR A 147 -27.62 -3.34 -8.87
N SER A 148 -27.80 -4.56 -9.36
CA SER A 148 -26.81 -5.65 -9.18
C SER A 148 -25.68 -5.53 -10.21
N GLY A 149 -24.56 -6.23 -9.95
CA GLY A 149 -23.43 -6.34 -10.88
C GLY A 149 -22.33 -5.30 -10.70
N HIS A 150 -22.26 -4.67 -9.52
CA HIS A 150 -21.18 -3.76 -9.12
C HIS A 150 -20.13 -4.57 -8.35
N ASP A 151 -19.15 -5.09 -9.08
CA ASP A 151 -18.18 -6.05 -8.55
C ASP A 151 -16.86 -5.36 -8.19
N ILE A 152 -16.41 -5.52 -6.94
CA ILE A 152 -15.08 -5.06 -6.50
C ILE A 152 -14.01 -5.95 -7.15
N PHE A 153 -14.22 -7.27 -7.07
CA PHE A 153 -13.39 -8.28 -7.71
C PHE A 153 -14.26 -9.32 -8.40
N PHE A 154 -13.98 -9.61 -9.67
CA PHE A 154 -14.73 -10.57 -10.47
C PHE A 154 -13.77 -11.48 -11.23
N LEU A 155 -13.91 -12.80 -11.04
CA LEU A 155 -13.20 -13.83 -11.76
C LEU A 155 -14.20 -14.91 -12.17
N ASN A 156 -14.29 -15.18 -13.46
CA ASN A 156 -15.00 -16.32 -14.02
C ASN A 156 -14.09 -17.10 -14.98
N ASN A 157 -14.59 -18.18 -15.57
CA ASN A 157 -13.88 -18.95 -16.59
C ASN A 157 -14.61 -18.95 -17.95
N ASN A 158 -14.08 -19.67 -18.94
CA ASN A 158 -14.66 -19.83 -20.28
C ASN A 158 -16.03 -20.53 -20.30
N ALA A 159 -16.34 -21.32 -19.26
CA ALA A 159 -17.69 -21.86 -19.05
C ALA A 159 -18.67 -20.84 -18.45
N ASN A 160 -18.24 -19.58 -18.26
CA ASN A 160 -18.97 -18.51 -17.58
C ASN A 160 -19.36 -18.86 -16.14
N GLN A 161 -18.62 -19.76 -15.51
CA GLN A 161 -18.79 -20.06 -14.11
C GLN A 161 -18.04 -19.05 -13.27
N ASN A 162 -18.76 -18.42 -12.34
CA ASN A 162 -18.16 -17.56 -11.31
C ASN A 162 -17.22 -18.38 -10.43
N LEU A 163 -16.00 -17.87 -10.26
CA LEU A 163 -14.94 -18.48 -9.48
C LEU A 163 -14.65 -17.69 -8.20
N LEU A 164 -14.51 -16.37 -8.33
CA LEU A 164 -14.49 -15.43 -7.21
C LEU A 164 -15.30 -14.20 -7.61
N VAL A 165 -16.32 -13.84 -6.83
CA VAL A 165 -17.04 -12.58 -7.02
C VAL A 165 -17.21 -11.91 -5.66
N TYR A 166 -16.70 -10.69 -5.51
CA TYR A 166 -16.90 -9.86 -4.33
C TYR A 166 -17.68 -8.61 -4.72
N TYR A 167 -18.92 -8.50 -4.26
CA TYR A 167 -19.86 -7.46 -4.69
C TYR A 167 -20.82 -7.04 -3.56
N PHE A 168 -21.50 -5.91 -3.76
CA PHE A 168 -22.65 -5.53 -2.94
C PHE A 168 -23.95 -5.95 -3.63
N SER A 169 -24.83 -6.64 -2.90
CA SER A 169 -26.13 -7.09 -3.39
C SER A 169 -27.24 -6.16 -2.86
N PRO A 170 -27.80 -5.25 -3.69
CA PRO A 170 -28.83 -4.31 -3.24
C PRO A 170 -30.14 -5.02 -2.85
N ASN A 171 -30.43 -6.20 -3.42
CA ASN A 171 -31.62 -6.97 -3.10
C ASN A 171 -31.60 -7.51 -1.66
N SER A 172 -30.42 -7.83 -1.14
CA SER A 172 -30.25 -8.37 0.21
C SER A 172 -29.66 -7.37 1.20
N ASP A 173 -29.24 -6.20 0.72
CA ASP A 173 -28.56 -5.16 1.48
C ASP A 173 -27.27 -5.64 2.18
N LYS A 174 -26.50 -6.45 1.46
CA LYS A 174 -25.29 -7.10 1.98
C LYS A 174 -24.15 -7.11 0.98
N PHE A 175 -22.94 -7.04 1.49
CA PHE A 175 -21.76 -7.50 0.79
C PHE A 175 -21.76 -9.03 0.71
N ARG A 176 -21.37 -9.56 -0.45
CA ARG A 176 -21.31 -10.98 -0.74
C ARG A 176 -19.98 -11.36 -1.36
N VAL A 177 -19.42 -12.48 -0.90
CA VAL A 177 -18.33 -13.16 -1.58
C VAL A 177 -18.80 -14.54 -2.01
N GLU A 178 -18.71 -14.81 -3.31
CA GLU A 178 -18.89 -16.12 -3.92
C GLU A 178 -17.51 -16.68 -4.24
N LEU A 179 -17.15 -17.83 -3.68
CA LEU A 179 -15.85 -18.45 -3.93
C LEU A 179 -15.99 -19.93 -4.28
N ARG A 180 -15.52 -20.31 -5.46
CA ARG A 180 -15.40 -21.70 -5.90
C ARG A 180 -13.93 -22.09 -5.92
N PRO A 181 -13.43 -22.80 -4.89
CA PRO A 181 -12.00 -23.15 -4.78
C PRO A 181 -11.52 -24.08 -5.90
N THR A 182 -10.21 -24.25 -6.00
CA THR A 182 -9.57 -25.31 -6.80
C THR A 182 -8.87 -26.32 -5.88
N PRO A 183 -9.09 -27.65 -6.01
CA PRO A 183 -10.14 -28.27 -6.83
C PRO A 183 -11.53 -27.91 -6.32
N ALA A 184 -12.51 -27.84 -7.23
CA ALA A 184 -13.86 -27.39 -6.90
C ALA A 184 -14.60 -28.42 -6.03
N SER A 185 -14.86 -28.05 -4.77
CA SER A 185 -15.70 -28.81 -3.83
C SER A 185 -17.14 -28.28 -3.73
N GLY A 186 -17.42 -27.14 -4.35
CA GLY A 186 -18.69 -26.41 -4.25
C GLY A 186 -18.46 -24.90 -4.37
N THR A 187 -19.49 -24.10 -4.10
CA THR A 187 -19.34 -22.64 -3.95
C THR A 187 -19.56 -22.29 -2.48
N THR A 188 -18.61 -21.57 -1.89
CA THR A 188 -18.71 -20.99 -0.56
C THR A 188 -19.26 -19.57 -0.68
N PHE A 189 -20.21 -19.22 0.19
CA PHE A 189 -20.82 -17.89 0.22
C PHE A 189 -20.54 -17.23 1.58
N LEU A 190 -20.11 -15.97 1.54
CA LEU A 190 -20.04 -15.12 2.73
C LEU A 190 -20.98 -13.96 2.49
N GLU A 191 -21.74 -13.58 3.51
CA GLU A 191 -22.57 -12.40 3.48
C GLU A 191 -22.34 -11.56 4.73
N THR A 192 -22.26 -10.24 4.58
CA THR A 192 -22.21 -9.32 5.72
C THR A 192 -22.94 -8.03 5.44
N SER A 193 -23.55 -7.46 6.47
CA SER A 193 -24.03 -6.08 6.45
C SER A 193 -22.88 -5.15 6.86
N ALA A 194 -22.60 -4.16 6.02
CA ALA A 194 -21.62 -3.10 6.30
C ALA A 194 -22.07 -1.81 5.59
N ASN A 195 -23.29 -1.35 5.89
CA ASN A 195 -23.88 -0.18 5.22
C ASN A 195 -23.19 1.14 5.59
N GLU A 196 -22.44 1.15 6.69
CA GLU A 196 -21.65 2.28 7.15
C GLU A 196 -20.57 2.72 6.16
N VAL A 197 -20.18 1.87 5.20
CA VAL A 197 -19.12 2.18 4.22
C VAL A 197 -19.57 3.12 3.08
N PHE A 198 -20.87 3.43 3.02
CA PHE A 198 -21.44 4.33 2.01
C PHE A 198 -21.49 5.78 2.53
N ASP A 199 -20.40 6.23 3.18
CA ASP A 199 -20.30 7.53 3.86
C ASP A 199 -19.35 8.55 3.20
N THR A 200 -18.96 8.30 1.94
CA THR A 200 -17.99 9.09 1.12
C THR A 200 -16.54 9.06 1.59
N LYS A 201 -16.17 8.17 2.52
CA LYS A 201 -14.77 7.97 2.92
C LYS A 201 -14.20 6.67 2.34
N PHE A 202 -12.87 6.58 2.36
CA PHE A 202 -12.19 5.31 2.12
C PHE A 202 -12.37 4.37 3.31
N HIS A 203 -12.78 3.15 3.00
CA HIS A 203 -12.89 2.03 3.93
C HIS A 203 -11.93 0.93 3.50
N HIS A 204 -11.33 0.25 4.48
CA HIS A 204 -10.41 -0.85 4.20
C HIS A 204 -11.19 -2.14 4.04
N PHE A 205 -11.06 -2.77 2.87
CA PHE A 205 -11.62 -4.08 2.59
C PHE A 205 -10.50 -5.10 2.54
N TYR A 206 -10.69 -6.20 3.27
CA TYR A 206 -9.73 -7.29 3.32
C TYR A 206 -10.44 -8.64 3.25
N LEU A 207 -9.98 -9.49 2.35
CA LEU A 207 -10.46 -10.85 2.14
C LEU A 207 -9.27 -11.80 2.25
N GLU A 208 -9.41 -12.90 2.99
CA GLU A 208 -8.38 -13.93 3.07
C GLU A 208 -8.94 -15.34 2.97
N GLY A 209 -8.12 -16.24 2.42
CA GLY A 209 -8.26 -17.69 2.59
C GLY A 209 -7.02 -18.23 3.29
N ASN A 210 -7.19 -18.90 4.43
CA ASN A 210 -6.08 -19.43 5.23
C ASN A 210 -5.88 -20.95 5.08
N GLY A 211 -6.47 -21.55 4.05
CA GLY A 211 -6.49 -22.99 3.80
C GLY A 211 -7.53 -23.78 4.63
N SER A 212 -8.22 -23.15 5.58
CA SER A 212 -9.31 -23.76 6.37
C SER A 212 -10.57 -22.91 6.44
N LYS A 213 -10.41 -21.59 6.40
CA LYS A 213 -11.49 -20.60 6.39
C LYS A 213 -11.22 -19.53 5.36
N ILE A 214 -12.31 -18.95 4.90
CA ILE A 214 -12.32 -17.66 4.23
C ILE A 214 -12.92 -16.64 5.20
N ALA A 215 -12.39 -15.42 5.23
CA ALA A 215 -12.87 -14.35 6.11
C ALA A 215 -12.85 -12.98 5.44
N ILE A 216 -13.84 -12.15 5.76
CA ILE A 216 -13.95 -10.76 5.34
C ILE A 216 -13.72 -9.86 6.55
N TYR A 217 -12.86 -8.85 6.39
CA TYR A 217 -12.68 -7.78 7.35
C TYR A 217 -12.97 -6.46 6.64
N ILE A 218 -13.69 -5.58 7.34
CA ILE A 218 -13.95 -4.21 6.89
C ILE A 218 -13.58 -3.28 8.03
N ASP A 219 -12.75 -2.28 7.73
CA ASP A 219 -12.17 -1.34 8.70
C ASP A 219 -11.58 -2.03 9.93
N GLY A 220 -10.83 -3.10 9.68
CA GLY A 220 -10.17 -3.89 10.71
C GLY A 220 -11.07 -4.81 11.55
N THR A 221 -12.38 -4.80 11.31
CA THR A 221 -13.34 -5.65 12.01
C THR A 221 -13.64 -6.89 11.19
N ASN A 222 -13.52 -8.10 11.76
CA ASN A 222 -14.00 -9.33 11.13
C ASN A 222 -15.53 -9.26 11.00
N LYS A 223 -16.02 -9.34 9.77
CA LYS A 223 -17.43 -9.21 9.41
C LYS A 223 -18.12 -10.55 9.15
N ALA A 224 -17.42 -11.50 8.55
CA ALA A 224 -17.94 -12.82 8.24
C ALA A 224 -16.80 -13.82 8.02
N GLU A 225 -17.07 -15.08 8.34
CA GLU A 225 -16.19 -16.21 8.05
C GLU A 225 -16.99 -17.45 7.63
N ALA A 226 -16.37 -18.33 6.84
CA ALA A 226 -16.93 -19.63 6.51
C ALA A 226 -15.83 -20.67 6.33
N ASP A 227 -16.18 -21.95 6.48
CA ASP A 227 -15.28 -23.05 6.17
C ASP A 227 -14.89 -23.00 4.69
N TYR A 228 -13.60 -23.22 4.45
CA TYR A 228 -13.00 -23.13 3.13
C TYR A 228 -11.94 -24.20 2.99
N THR A 229 -12.04 -25.02 1.95
CA THR A 229 -11.04 -26.03 1.61
C THR A 229 -10.62 -25.88 0.16
N GLY A 230 -9.33 -26.09 -0.10
CA GLY A 230 -8.73 -25.92 -1.42
C GLY A 230 -7.92 -24.63 -1.54
N SER A 231 -7.72 -24.21 -2.79
CA SER A 231 -6.89 -23.07 -3.16
C SER A 231 -7.70 -21.97 -3.84
N PHE A 232 -7.09 -20.78 -3.91
CA PHE A 232 -7.56 -19.68 -4.75
C PHE A 232 -7.85 -20.22 -6.16
N PRO A 233 -8.98 -19.82 -6.80
CA PRO A 233 -9.42 -20.45 -8.02
C PRO A 233 -8.41 -20.25 -9.15
N GLN A 234 -8.24 -21.28 -9.98
CA GLN A 234 -7.54 -21.14 -11.25
C GLN A 234 -8.53 -20.79 -12.35
N SER A 235 -8.15 -19.90 -13.26
CA SER A 235 -8.98 -19.49 -14.39
C SER A 235 -8.21 -19.49 -15.70
N ASP A 236 -8.98 -19.62 -16.77
CA ASP A 236 -8.55 -19.41 -18.15
C ASP A 236 -8.86 -17.98 -18.66
N LYS A 237 -9.39 -17.12 -17.78
CA LYS A 237 -9.67 -15.70 -18.03
C LYS A 237 -8.96 -14.82 -17.02
N ASP A 238 -8.76 -13.57 -17.43
CA ASP A 238 -8.29 -12.52 -16.54
C ASP A 238 -9.33 -12.21 -15.46
N MET A 239 -8.83 -11.82 -14.29
CA MET A 239 -9.61 -11.20 -13.24
C MET A 239 -9.93 -9.76 -13.62
N ARG A 240 -11.17 -9.36 -13.38
CA ARG A 240 -11.63 -7.98 -13.47
C ARG A 240 -11.67 -7.36 -12.08
N ILE A 241 -11.13 -6.16 -11.96
CA ILE A 241 -11.19 -5.34 -10.76
C ILE A 241 -12.08 -4.13 -11.07
N GLY A 242 -13.07 -3.87 -10.21
CA GLY A 242 -14.02 -2.76 -10.35
C GLY A 242 -15.01 -2.89 -11.51
N TYR A 243 -15.46 -4.09 -11.85
CA TYR A 243 -16.36 -4.31 -12.98
C TYR A 243 -17.77 -3.71 -12.71
N HIS A 244 -18.12 -2.67 -13.49
CA HIS A 244 -19.28 -1.78 -13.30
C HIS A 244 -19.37 -1.13 -11.91
N LEU A 245 -18.25 -1.06 -11.18
CA LEU A 245 -18.21 -0.51 -9.84
C LEU A 245 -18.35 1.01 -9.87
N ASP A 246 -19.16 1.56 -8.97
CA ASP A 246 -19.22 3.01 -8.75
C ASP A 246 -18.50 3.45 -7.47
N ALA A 247 -17.17 3.44 -7.54
CA ALA A 247 -16.28 3.76 -6.42
C ALA A 247 -14.88 4.15 -6.90
N SER A 248 -14.15 4.87 -6.07
CA SER A 248 -12.70 5.00 -6.18
C SER A 248 -12.01 3.92 -5.36
N MET A 249 -10.92 3.34 -5.87
CA MET A 249 -10.06 2.43 -5.11
C MET A 249 -8.61 2.89 -5.11
N ASP A 250 -7.93 2.59 -4.01
CA ASP A 250 -6.50 2.84 -3.83
C ASP A 250 -5.83 1.65 -3.15
N GLU A 251 -4.53 1.51 -3.34
CA GLU A 251 -3.67 0.49 -2.72
C GLU A 251 -4.26 -0.92 -2.85
N ILE A 252 -4.52 -1.41 -4.07
CA ILE A 252 -5.00 -2.78 -4.27
C ILE A 252 -3.81 -3.73 -4.13
N ARG A 253 -3.89 -4.69 -3.20
CA ARG A 253 -2.81 -5.64 -2.93
C ARG A 253 -3.31 -7.08 -2.88
N PHE A 254 -2.58 -7.95 -3.57
CA PHE A 254 -2.78 -9.40 -3.50
C PHE A 254 -1.53 -10.04 -2.91
N ARG A 255 -1.72 -11.01 -2.00
CA ARG A 255 -0.61 -11.68 -1.33
C ARG A 255 -0.79 -13.18 -1.28
N LYS A 256 0.32 -13.91 -1.38
CA LYS A 256 0.44 -15.35 -1.09
C LYS A 256 0.63 -15.60 0.40
N LYS A 257 -0.18 -14.91 1.20
CA LYS A 257 -0.11 -14.85 2.66
C LYS A 257 -1.49 -14.51 3.20
N SER A 258 -1.87 -15.15 4.29
CA SER A 258 -3.05 -14.79 5.09
C SER A 258 -2.63 -14.38 6.50
N GLY A 259 -3.60 -14.00 7.32
CA GLY A 259 -3.40 -13.40 8.63
C GLY A 259 -3.55 -11.90 8.51
N PHE A 260 -4.77 -11.42 8.75
CA PHE A 260 -5.06 -9.99 8.76
C PHE A 260 -4.11 -9.25 9.72
N PRO A 261 -3.25 -8.34 9.23
CA PRO A 261 -2.20 -7.72 10.04
C PRO A 261 -2.73 -6.58 10.94
N GLY A 262 -4.01 -6.25 10.85
CA GLY A 262 -4.60 -5.05 11.42
C GLY A 262 -4.84 -3.98 10.36
N LEU A 263 -5.56 -2.92 10.74
CA LEU A 263 -5.84 -1.80 9.84
C LEU A 263 -4.51 -1.13 9.44
N PRO A 264 -4.25 -0.92 8.14
CA PRO A 264 -3.03 -0.27 7.70
C PRO A 264 -2.92 1.14 8.28
N THR A 265 -1.73 1.47 8.79
CA THR A 265 -1.39 2.82 9.30
C THR A 265 -0.52 3.61 8.32
N ALA A 266 -0.12 3.01 7.21
CA ALA A 266 0.72 3.60 6.18
C ALA A 266 0.37 3.00 4.80
N ARG A 267 0.76 3.70 3.72
CA ARG A 267 0.67 3.19 2.35
C ARG A 267 1.37 1.84 2.23
N TYR A 268 0.94 0.99 1.29
CA TYR A 268 1.55 -0.32 1.17
C TYR A 268 2.93 -0.25 0.55
N ASN A 269 3.77 -1.12 1.08
CA ASN A 269 5.02 -1.50 0.44
C ASN A 269 4.87 -2.92 -0.07
N ALA A 270 5.60 -3.23 -1.15
CA ALA A 270 5.84 -4.60 -1.52
C ALA A 270 6.61 -5.30 -0.39
N GLU A 271 5.95 -6.24 0.27
CA GLU A 271 6.55 -7.09 1.30
C GLU A 271 6.70 -8.53 0.78
N GLU A 272 7.43 -9.36 1.53
CA GLU A 272 7.48 -10.80 1.23
C GLU A 272 6.06 -11.37 1.14
N GLY A 273 5.76 -12.03 0.03
CA GLY A 273 4.42 -12.55 -0.24
C GLY A 273 3.52 -11.59 -1.01
N THR A 274 3.91 -10.34 -1.27
CA THR A 274 3.15 -9.44 -2.16
C THR A 274 3.34 -9.83 -3.62
N TRP A 275 2.22 -10.10 -4.30
CA TRP A 275 2.20 -10.58 -5.67
C TRP A 275 1.53 -9.63 -6.66
N LEU A 276 0.77 -8.67 -6.16
CA LEU A 276 0.28 -7.52 -6.92
C LEU A 276 0.18 -6.35 -5.96
N LEU A 277 0.59 -5.17 -6.42
CA LEU A 277 0.38 -3.91 -5.70
C LEU A 277 0.09 -2.78 -6.71
N TYR A 278 -1.15 -2.32 -6.76
CA TYR A 278 -1.56 -1.16 -7.55
C TYR A 278 -1.79 0.04 -6.64
N GLN A 279 -1.07 1.13 -6.91
CA GLN A 279 -1.12 2.36 -6.12
C GLN A 279 -1.55 3.57 -6.94
N PHE A 280 -1.73 3.41 -8.25
CA PHE A 280 -2.30 4.42 -9.17
C PHE A 280 -1.59 5.78 -9.28
N ASP A 281 -0.49 5.97 -8.54
CA ASP A 281 0.26 7.22 -8.46
C ASP A 281 0.86 7.72 -9.79
N ASP A 282 0.96 6.84 -10.81
CA ASP A 282 1.49 7.19 -12.13
C ASP A 282 0.42 7.74 -13.10
N GLN A 283 -0.87 7.68 -12.73
CA GLN A 283 -2.02 8.08 -13.55
C GLN A 283 -2.00 7.52 -14.98
N SER A 284 -1.46 6.31 -15.16
CA SER A 284 -1.37 5.71 -16.49
C SER A 284 -2.74 5.53 -17.13
N THR A 285 -2.91 5.91 -18.39
CA THR A 285 -4.24 5.86 -19.04
C THR A 285 -4.54 4.55 -19.76
N THR A 286 -3.58 3.61 -19.81
CA THR A 286 -3.70 2.36 -20.57
C THR A 286 -3.34 1.11 -19.78
N GLN A 287 -2.34 1.19 -18.91
CA GLN A 287 -1.86 0.06 -18.12
C GLN A 287 -1.60 0.48 -16.68
N ILE A 288 -2.16 -0.23 -15.71
CA ILE A 288 -1.86 -0.04 -14.29
C ILE A 288 -0.53 -0.71 -13.95
N THR A 289 0.37 0.05 -13.35
CA THR A 289 1.69 -0.43 -12.93
C THR A 289 1.58 -1.32 -11.69
N ASP A 290 2.20 -2.50 -11.75
CA ASP A 290 2.38 -3.38 -10.58
C ASP A 290 3.68 -3.02 -9.84
N ASN A 291 3.52 -2.48 -8.63
CA ASN A 291 4.62 -2.09 -7.74
C ASN A 291 5.10 -3.24 -6.84
N SER A 292 4.57 -4.46 -7.01
CA SER A 292 5.02 -5.64 -6.23
C SER A 292 6.38 -6.19 -6.67
N GLY A 293 6.81 -5.86 -7.89
CA GLY A 293 7.98 -6.45 -8.55
C GLY A 293 7.71 -7.77 -9.26
N GLN A 294 6.46 -8.25 -9.31
CA GLN A 294 6.08 -9.49 -10.02
C GLN A 294 5.64 -9.27 -11.47
N ASN A 295 5.56 -8.01 -11.93
CA ASN A 295 5.15 -7.60 -13.28
C ASN A 295 3.72 -8.04 -13.64
N ASN A 296 2.83 -8.14 -12.66
CA ASN A 296 1.40 -8.39 -12.87
C ASN A 296 0.67 -7.09 -13.22
N HIS A 297 1.09 -6.42 -14.30
CA HIS A 297 0.48 -5.17 -14.75
C HIS A 297 -0.97 -5.39 -15.21
N GLY A 298 -1.82 -4.40 -14.96
CA GLY A 298 -3.24 -4.44 -15.30
C GLY A 298 -3.52 -3.69 -16.58
N THR A 299 -4.40 -4.20 -17.44
CA THR A 299 -4.87 -3.47 -18.62
C THR A 299 -6.14 -2.71 -18.26
N ILE A 300 -6.20 -1.42 -18.55
CA ILE A 300 -7.41 -0.62 -18.35
C ILE A 300 -8.35 -0.87 -19.53
N THR A 301 -9.57 -1.29 -19.24
CA THR A 301 -10.67 -1.32 -20.19
C THR A 301 -11.62 -0.16 -19.88
N GLY A 302 -11.86 0.73 -20.85
CA GLY A 302 -12.66 1.94 -20.67
C GLY A 302 -11.81 3.21 -20.64
N THR A 303 -12.36 4.30 -20.11
CA THR A 303 -11.64 5.58 -19.96
C THR A 303 -11.08 5.66 -18.56
N ALA A 304 -9.75 5.73 -18.42
CA ALA A 304 -9.09 5.90 -17.14
C ALA A 304 -9.47 7.26 -16.50
N ALA A 305 -9.75 7.25 -15.21
CA ALA A 305 -10.02 8.43 -14.40
C ALA A 305 -9.31 8.28 -13.04
N TYR A 306 -8.84 9.39 -12.51
CA TYR A 306 -8.03 9.45 -11.30
C TYR A 306 -8.51 10.60 -10.41
N GLU A 307 -8.50 10.39 -9.11
CA GLU A 307 -8.82 11.42 -8.12
C GLU A 307 -7.61 11.73 -7.23
N ASP A 308 -7.43 13.00 -6.87
CA ASP A 308 -6.42 13.45 -5.90
C ASP A 308 -6.77 13.01 -4.45
N ASP A 309 -7.98 12.47 -4.23
CA ASP A 309 -8.41 11.93 -2.95
C ASP A 309 -7.97 10.47 -2.83
N VAL A 310 -7.21 10.18 -1.78
CA VAL A 310 -6.48 8.93 -1.61
C VAL A 310 -6.50 8.44 -0.17
N TYR A 311 -6.09 7.18 0.01
CA TYR A 311 -5.66 6.73 1.31
C TYR A 311 -4.33 7.40 1.70
N ALA A 312 -4.41 8.47 2.50
CA ALA A 312 -3.26 8.96 3.24
C ALA A 312 -3.12 8.13 4.53
N SER A 313 -1.95 7.52 4.73
CA SER A 313 -1.53 6.79 5.94
C SER A 313 -2.36 7.10 7.20
N GLY A 314 -3.13 6.13 7.68
CA GLY A 314 -3.89 6.24 8.93
C GLY A 314 -5.28 6.91 8.84
N ALA A 315 -5.79 7.24 7.65
CA ALA A 315 -7.13 7.82 7.48
C ALA A 315 -8.23 6.77 7.24
N GLY A 316 -8.32 5.75 8.09
CA GLY A 316 -9.59 5.07 8.32
C GLY A 316 -10.50 6.00 9.10
N GLY A 317 -11.23 6.87 8.40
CA GLY A 317 -12.16 7.84 8.99
C GLY A 317 -11.51 9.17 9.40
N GLY A 318 -11.33 10.08 8.44
CA GLY A 318 -10.89 11.43 8.76
C GLY A 318 -10.76 12.34 7.54
N GLY A 319 -11.90 12.76 6.97
CA GLY A 319 -11.92 13.90 6.06
C GLY A 319 -11.23 15.10 6.71
N GLY A 320 -10.44 15.82 5.91
CA GLY A 320 -9.58 16.96 6.28
C GLY A 320 -9.93 17.64 7.60
N GLY A 321 -9.35 17.14 8.68
CA GLY A 321 -9.50 17.68 10.03
C GLY A 321 -8.17 17.55 10.72
N LYS A 322 -7.59 18.69 11.13
CA LYS A 322 -6.38 18.73 11.97
C LYS A 322 -6.54 17.75 13.14
N SER A 323 -5.43 17.09 13.51
CA SER A 323 -5.32 16.20 14.66
C SER A 323 -6.16 16.69 15.84
N ASN A 324 -7.27 15.99 16.14
CA ASN A 324 -8.04 16.24 17.36
C ASN A 324 -7.35 15.52 18.52
N THR A 325 -6.15 15.99 18.89
CA THR A 325 -5.67 15.77 20.25
C THR A 325 -6.44 16.73 21.14
N ILE A 326 -7.41 16.22 21.92
CA ILE A 326 -7.98 17.01 23.00
C ILE A 326 -6.95 17.04 24.13
N GLN A 327 -6.26 18.16 24.30
CA GLN A 327 -5.48 18.42 25.51
C GLN A 327 -6.41 19.03 26.56
N ILE A 328 -6.88 18.23 27.51
CA ILE A 328 -7.62 18.74 28.67
C ILE A 328 -6.59 19.19 29.71
N VAL A 329 -6.42 20.51 29.87
CA VAL A 329 -5.65 21.08 31.00
C VAL A 329 -6.64 21.47 32.10
N VAL A 330 -6.79 20.61 33.11
CA VAL A 330 -7.56 20.93 34.31
C VAL A 330 -6.64 21.70 35.27
N ARG A 331 -6.95 22.98 35.53
CA ARG A 331 -6.34 23.74 36.63
C ARG A 331 -7.32 23.79 37.79
N LEU A 332 -6.99 23.10 38.87
CA LEU A 332 -7.75 23.16 40.11
C LEU A 332 -7.15 24.28 40.97
N ASN A 333 -7.95 25.29 41.29
CA ASN A 333 -7.55 26.37 42.20
C ASN A 333 -7.90 26.08 43.67
N GLN A 334 -8.17 24.82 44.00
CA GLN A 334 -8.46 24.35 45.35
C GLN A 334 -8.08 22.88 45.51
N ASP A 335 -7.86 22.48 46.77
CA ASP A 335 -7.60 21.09 47.14
C ASP A 335 -8.85 20.22 46.88
N ILE A 336 -8.68 19.10 46.20
CA ILE A 336 -9.76 18.16 45.84
C ILE A 336 -9.85 16.95 46.80
N GLY A 337 -9.05 16.93 47.86
CA GLY A 337 -9.06 15.85 48.85
C GLY A 337 -8.60 14.50 48.29
N ASN A 338 -8.76 13.44 49.09
CA ASN A 338 -8.37 12.09 48.68
C ASN A 338 -9.52 11.37 47.96
N GLY A 339 -9.46 11.33 46.64
CA GLY A 339 -10.29 10.48 45.79
C GLY A 339 -9.54 10.06 44.53
N ASP A 340 -9.70 8.80 44.13
CA ASP A 340 -9.10 8.24 42.92
C ASP A 340 -9.73 8.85 41.67
N VAL A 341 -8.89 9.23 40.71
CA VAL A 341 -9.30 9.72 39.39
C VAL A 341 -9.34 8.51 38.46
N HIS A 342 -10.54 8.12 38.01
CA HIS A 342 -10.72 7.13 36.95
C HIS A 342 -11.03 7.80 35.61
#